data_AF-A0A962S1B9-F1
#
_entry.id   AF-A0A962S1B9-F1
#
_cell.length_a   1.000
_cell.length_b   1.000
_cell.length_c   1.000
_cell.angle_alpha   90.00
_cell.angle_beta   90.00
_cell.angle_gamma   90.00
#
_symmetry.space_group_name_H-M   'P 1'
#
loop_
_entity.id
_entity.type
_entity.pdbx_description
1 polymer ?
#
loop_
_entity_poly.entity_id
_entity_poly.type
_entity_poly.pdbx_seq_one_letter_code
_entity_poly.pdbx_strand_id
1 'polypeptide(L)'
;MRTFREIFRWLVAVALAWCTMLAHAGPITGSISIGGSFELIDASGNQTSLSQSTGIDFIPLPPPNNLNTFIVTGSTGDFSGIPFLAVGNITDFQFAPFSGPIASFWDLSTYGFTFDLTSVTHVVKSLGTGAIALAGIGVIHSTIAGLDSTPGNWSLAGDTTNGIDFGWSSTTVPEPMTSALLGIGLLGFGSARALKKQPHPKF
;
A
#
# COMPACT_ATOMS: atom_id res chain seq x y z
N MET A 1 -13.99 40.63 -36.18
CA MET A 1 -15.02 40.34 -35.15
C MET A 1 -15.21 38.83 -35.13
N ARG A 2 -14.71 38.12 -34.11
CA ARG A 2 -14.94 36.67 -33.99
C ARG A 2 -16.42 36.45 -33.68
N THR A 3 -17.06 35.51 -34.37
CA THR A 3 -18.49 35.25 -34.14
C THR A 3 -18.69 34.65 -32.75
N PHE A 4 -19.82 34.91 -32.10
CA PHE A 4 -20.18 34.35 -30.79
C PHE A 4 -20.00 32.82 -30.73
N ARG A 5 -20.21 32.15 -31.87
CA ARG A 5 -19.99 30.70 -32.08
C ARG A 5 -18.53 30.28 -31.89
N GLU A 6 -17.56 31.09 -32.27
CA GLU A 6 -16.14 30.77 -32.07
C GLU A 6 -15.74 30.94 -30.61
N ILE A 7 -16.24 32.00 -29.94
CA ILE A 7 -15.96 32.26 -28.52
C ILE A 7 -16.50 31.12 -27.65
N PHE A 8 -17.72 30.66 -27.92
CA PHE A 8 -18.32 29.54 -27.20
C PHE A 8 -17.51 28.23 -27.38
N ARG A 9 -16.98 27.97 -28.58
CA ARG A 9 -16.14 26.78 -28.84
C ARG A 9 -14.82 26.83 -28.05
N TRP A 10 -14.19 28.00 -27.98
CA TRP A 10 -12.98 28.17 -27.18
C TRP A 10 -13.26 28.04 -25.68
N LEU A 11 -14.39 28.58 -25.19
CA LEU A 11 -14.78 28.43 -23.78
C LEU A 11 -15.04 26.96 -23.40
N VAL A 12 -15.72 26.19 -24.26
CA VAL A 12 -15.95 24.76 -24.02
C VAL A 12 -14.63 23.97 -24.05
N ALA A 13 -13.72 24.29 -24.98
CA ALA A 13 -12.40 23.65 -25.05
C ALA A 13 -11.54 23.95 -23.81
N VAL A 14 -11.55 25.19 -23.31
CA VAL A 14 -10.83 25.59 -22.11
C VAL A 14 -11.45 24.96 -20.85
N ALA A 15 -12.79 24.90 -20.76
CA ALA A 15 -13.48 24.23 -19.66
C ALA A 15 -13.16 22.73 -19.61
N LEU A 16 -13.12 22.05 -20.75
CA LEU A 16 -12.72 20.64 -20.84
C LEU A 16 -11.25 20.42 -20.46
N ALA A 17 -10.35 21.33 -20.84
CA ALA A 17 -8.94 21.28 -20.46
C ALA A 17 -8.70 21.54 -18.96
N TRP A 18 -9.61 22.27 -18.29
CA TRP A 18 -9.56 22.47 -16.85
C TRP A 18 -10.10 21.26 -16.07
N CYS A 19 -11.05 20.51 -16.63
CA CYS A 19 -11.55 19.29 -15.99
C CYS A 19 -10.55 18.12 -15.97
N THR A 20 -9.47 18.15 -16.76
CA THR A 20 -8.47 17.07 -16.82
C THR A 20 -7.39 17.15 -15.72
N MET A 21 -7.40 18.17 -14.85
CA MET A 21 -6.36 18.36 -13.83
C MET A 21 -6.68 17.78 -12.45
N LEU A 22 -7.76 17.03 -12.29
CA LEU A 22 -7.94 16.20 -11.09
C LEU A 22 -6.95 15.05 -11.16
N ALA A 23 -5.74 15.27 -10.64
CA ALA A 23 -4.79 14.21 -10.34
C ALA A 23 -5.45 13.30 -9.31
N HIS A 24 -6.09 12.23 -9.78
CA HIS A 24 -6.60 11.18 -8.92
C HIS A 24 -5.39 10.46 -8.34
N ALA A 25 -5.34 10.30 -7.03
CA ALA A 25 -4.29 9.52 -6.40
C ALA A 25 -4.44 8.05 -6.82
N GLY A 26 -3.35 7.44 -7.25
CA GLY A 26 -3.33 6.03 -7.64
C GLY A 26 -3.14 5.13 -6.43
N PRO A 27 -3.56 3.86 -6.49
CA PRO A 27 -3.19 2.92 -5.45
C PRO A 27 -1.66 2.74 -5.42
N ILE A 28 -1.13 2.43 -4.24
CA ILE A 28 0.28 2.11 -4.02
C ILE A 28 0.55 0.70 -4.53
N THR A 29 1.55 0.58 -5.41
CA THR A 29 1.93 -0.65 -6.10
C THR A 29 3.37 -1.05 -5.82
N GLY A 30 3.64 -2.36 -5.91
CA GLY A 30 4.97 -2.92 -5.68
C GLY A 30 5.06 -3.69 -4.37
N SER A 31 6.30 -3.90 -3.95
CA SER A 31 6.63 -4.68 -2.76
C SER A 31 7.77 -4.05 -1.98
N ILE A 32 7.76 -4.25 -0.68
CA ILE A 32 8.87 -3.94 0.20
C ILE A 32 9.24 -5.18 1.00
N SER A 33 10.53 -5.48 1.02
CA SER A 33 11.14 -6.53 1.82
C SER A 33 11.96 -5.88 2.91
N ILE A 34 11.81 -6.40 4.12
CA ILE A 34 12.40 -5.89 5.34
C ILE A 34 13.10 -7.05 6.05
N GLY A 35 14.23 -6.77 6.68
CA GLY A 35 14.96 -7.71 7.52
C GLY A 35 15.12 -7.17 8.94
N GLY A 36 15.18 -8.08 9.91
CA GLY A 36 15.43 -7.72 11.30
C GLY A 36 15.60 -8.92 12.21
N SER A 37 15.69 -8.63 13.50
CA SER A 37 15.82 -9.62 14.57
C SER A 37 14.62 -9.54 15.51
N PHE A 38 14.27 -10.66 16.14
CA PHE A 38 13.15 -10.73 17.07
C PHE A 38 13.41 -11.75 18.17
N GLU A 39 12.66 -11.59 19.25
CA GLU A 39 12.44 -12.60 20.28
C GLU A 39 10.99 -13.06 20.26
N LEU A 40 10.80 -14.32 20.66
CA LEU A 40 9.49 -14.91 20.84
C LEU A 40 9.03 -14.61 22.26
N ILE A 41 7.84 -14.03 22.43
CA ILE A 41 7.29 -13.70 23.74
C ILE A 41 6.00 -14.46 24.04
N ASP A 42 5.76 -14.72 25.32
CA ASP A 42 4.51 -15.28 25.83
C ASP A 42 3.42 -14.19 26.00
N ALA A 43 2.26 -14.60 26.52
CA ALA A 43 1.11 -13.69 26.70
C ALA A 43 1.36 -12.60 27.75
N SER A 44 2.40 -12.74 28.58
CA SER A 44 2.83 -11.77 29.57
C SER A 44 3.97 -10.87 29.06
N GLY A 45 4.42 -11.08 27.83
CA GLY A 45 5.54 -10.34 27.24
C GLY A 45 6.92 -10.86 27.63
N ASN A 46 7.02 -12.04 28.24
CA ASN A 46 8.32 -12.62 28.59
C ASN A 46 8.86 -13.47 27.44
N GLN A 47 10.18 -13.42 27.23
CA GLN A 47 10.85 -14.28 26.27
C GLN A 47 10.54 -15.76 26.55
N THR A 48 10.22 -16.51 25.49
CA THR A 48 9.78 -17.90 25.60
C THR A 48 10.19 -18.74 24.39
N SER A 49 9.89 -20.03 24.46
CA SER A 49 10.11 -20.98 23.38
C SER A 49 9.02 -20.88 22.29
N LEU A 50 9.34 -21.35 21.07
CA LEU A 50 8.40 -21.35 19.95
C LEU A 50 7.05 -22.05 20.25
N SER A 51 7.05 -23.13 21.02
CA SER A 51 5.82 -23.84 21.38
C SER A 51 4.89 -23.02 22.27
N GLN A 52 5.44 -22.13 23.09
CA GLN A 52 4.71 -21.32 24.07
C GLN A 52 4.49 -19.87 23.60
N SER A 53 5.14 -19.45 22.51
CA SER A 53 5.05 -18.06 22.05
C SER A 53 3.64 -17.66 21.64
N THR A 54 3.28 -16.42 21.93
CA THR A 54 2.01 -15.82 21.49
C THR A 54 2.23 -14.47 20.84
N GLY A 55 3.46 -13.94 20.87
CA GLY A 55 3.84 -12.68 20.27
C GLY A 55 5.27 -12.63 19.75
N ILE A 56 5.59 -11.49 19.15
CA ILE A 56 6.90 -11.12 18.61
C ILE A 56 7.34 -9.82 19.31
N ASP A 57 8.57 -9.82 19.80
CA ASP A 57 9.31 -8.64 20.28
C ASP A 57 10.45 -8.36 19.29
N PHE A 58 10.44 -7.21 18.62
CA PHE A 58 11.43 -6.85 17.60
C PHE A 58 12.66 -6.20 18.23
N ILE A 59 13.84 -6.76 17.96
CA ILE A 59 15.09 -6.31 18.58
C ILE A 59 15.71 -5.17 17.77
N PRO A 60 16.20 -4.08 18.41
CA PRO A 60 16.91 -3.01 17.74
C PRO A 60 18.17 -3.46 16.97
N LEU A 61 18.34 -2.94 15.75
CA LEU A 61 19.57 -3.06 14.96
C LEU A 61 20.43 -1.79 15.08
N PRO A 62 21.77 -1.94 15.14
CA PRO A 62 22.55 -2.07 16.37
C PRO A 62 22.46 -0.84 17.33
N PRO A 63 22.92 -0.99 18.60
CA PRO A 63 22.81 0.01 19.67
C PRO A 63 23.34 1.40 19.27
N PRO A 64 22.80 2.51 19.83
CA PRO A 64 22.26 2.62 21.18
C PRO A 64 20.74 2.88 21.29
N ASN A 65 19.98 2.73 20.21
CA ASN A 65 18.60 3.22 20.20
C ASN A 65 17.65 2.09 20.62
N ASN A 66 16.98 2.24 21.77
CA ASN A 66 15.94 1.33 22.29
C ASN A 66 14.63 1.37 21.47
N LEU A 67 14.72 1.45 20.15
CA LEU A 67 13.57 1.43 19.26
C LEU A 67 13.63 0.14 18.47
N ASN A 68 12.52 -0.56 18.46
CA ASN A 68 12.31 -1.76 17.67
C ASN A 68 12.45 -1.36 16.20
N THR A 69 13.60 -1.71 15.59
CA THR A 69 13.96 -1.26 14.24
C THR A 69 14.09 -2.43 13.28
N PHE A 70 14.00 -2.10 12.00
CA PHE A 70 14.26 -3.01 10.91
C PHE A 70 15.06 -2.32 9.82
N ILE A 71 15.59 -3.10 8.88
CA ILE A 71 16.25 -2.61 7.67
C ILE A 71 15.48 -3.01 6.42
N VAL A 72 15.43 -2.14 5.42
CA VAL A 72 14.87 -2.48 4.10
C VAL A 72 15.89 -3.31 3.32
N THR A 73 15.47 -4.50 2.88
CA THR A 73 16.30 -5.46 2.14
C THR A 73 15.93 -5.53 0.65
N GLY A 74 14.76 -4.99 0.26
CA GLY A 74 14.35 -4.89 -1.13
C GLY A 74 13.13 -3.99 -1.31
N SER A 75 13.03 -3.34 -2.47
CA SER A 75 11.92 -2.46 -2.80
C SER A 75 11.63 -2.46 -4.30
N THR A 76 10.35 -2.40 -4.68
CA THR A 76 9.89 -2.33 -6.07
C THR A 76 8.69 -1.38 -6.19
N GLY A 77 8.32 -1.01 -7.43
CA GLY A 77 7.17 -0.12 -7.66
C GLY A 77 7.34 1.23 -6.97
N ASP A 78 6.30 1.69 -6.27
CA ASP A 78 6.30 2.99 -5.58
C ASP A 78 7.31 3.05 -4.42
N PHE A 79 7.81 1.89 -3.94
CA PHE A 79 8.85 1.80 -2.93
C PHE A 79 10.27 1.93 -3.49
N SER A 80 10.47 1.96 -4.81
CA SER A 80 11.83 1.92 -5.42
C SER A 80 12.72 3.12 -5.04
N GLY A 81 12.14 4.20 -4.51
CA GLY A 81 12.86 5.34 -3.97
C GLY A 81 13.47 5.11 -2.58
N ILE A 82 13.10 4.01 -1.90
CA ILE A 82 13.61 3.66 -0.57
C ILE A 82 14.98 2.98 -0.73
N PRO A 83 16.06 3.53 -0.15
CA PRO A 83 17.39 2.94 -0.23
C PRO A 83 17.47 1.56 0.43
N PHE A 84 18.30 0.69 -0.10
CA PHE A 84 18.73 -0.52 0.59
C PHE A 84 19.39 -0.16 1.94
N LEU A 85 19.08 -0.90 3.00
CA LEU A 85 19.45 -0.63 4.40
C LEU A 85 18.84 0.65 5.01
N ALA A 86 17.80 1.22 4.38
CA ALA A 86 16.97 2.22 5.06
C ALA A 86 16.41 1.62 6.37
N VAL A 87 16.47 2.40 7.44
CA VAL A 87 16.01 1.98 8.77
C VAL A 87 14.60 2.51 9.00
N GLY A 88 13.72 1.64 9.48
CA GLY A 88 12.37 1.99 9.94
C GLY A 88 12.10 1.47 11.34
N ASN A 89 10.98 1.89 11.92
CA ASN A 89 10.52 1.43 13.24
C ASN A 89 9.39 0.42 13.07
N ILE A 90 9.33 -0.61 13.92
CA ILE A 90 8.29 -1.63 13.92
C ILE A 90 7.73 -1.83 15.33
N THR A 91 6.46 -2.19 15.45
CA THR A 91 5.78 -2.34 16.74
C THR A 91 5.68 -3.81 17.13
N ASP A 92 5.99 -4.13 18.39
CA ASP A 92 5.80 -5.48 18.95
C ASP A 92 4.32 -5.83 19.01
N PHE A 93 4.01 -7.13 18.97
CA PHE A 93 2.61 -7.53 18.98
C PHE A 93 2.39 -8.97 19.43
N GLN A 94 1.16 -9.21 19.90
CA GLN A 94 0.63 -10.54 20.16
C GLN A 94 -0.17 -11.01 18.94
N PHE A 95 0.11 -12.22 18.45
CA PHE A 95 -0.59 -12.87 17.35
C PHE A 95 -1.55 -13.97 17.81
N ALA A 96 -1.48 -14.42 19.07
CA ALA A 96 -2.34 -15.50 19.59
C ALA A 96 -2.78 -15.27 21.07
N PRO A 97 -3.92 -14.60 21.31
CA PRO A 97 -4.83 -14.01 20.32
C PRO A 97 -4.28 -12.71 19.74
N PHE A 98 -4.68 -12.40 18.50
CA PHE A 98 -4.43 -11.08 17.92
C PHE A 98 -5.35 -10.05 18.57
N SER A 99 -4.77 -9.02 19.20
CA SER A 99 -5.52 -8.04 20.02
C SER A 99 -6.34 -7.03 19.22
N GLY A 100 -6.15 -6.97 17.90
CA GLY A 100 -6.84 -6.04 17.00
C GLY A 100 -5.88 -5.22 16.16
N PRO A 101 -6.40 -4.32 15.29
CA PRO A 101 -5.58 -3.54 14.37
C PRO A 101 -4.50 -2.73 15.09
N ILE A 102 -3.30 -2.69 14.49
CA ILE A 102 -2.13 -1.98 14.99
C ILE A 102 -1.82 -0.86 14.00
N ALA A 103 -2.12 0.37 14.40
CA ALA A 103 -1.76 1.55 13.62
C ALA A 103 -0.24 1.76 13.64
N SER A 104 0.34 2.14 12.49
CA SER A 104 1.77 2.32 12.32
C SER A 104 2.58 1.11 12.81
N PHE A 105 2.09 -0.10 12.48
CA PHE A 105 2.78 -1.34 12.77
C PHE A 105 4.23 -1.31 12.28
N TRP A 106 4.46 -0.74 11.10
CA TRP A 106 5.79 -0.24 10.75
C TRP A 106 5.74 1.18 10.17
N ASP A 107 6.85 1.90 10.35
CA ASP A 107 6.99 3.31 10.02
C ASP A 107 8.29 3.58 9.22
N LEU A 108 8.11 4.05 7.99
CA LEU A 108 9.12 4.59 7.07
C LEU A 108 8.72 6.00 6.62
N SER A 109 8.14 6.80 7.53
CA SER A 109 7.64 8.15 7.25
C SER A 109 8.70 9.10 6.70
N THR A 110 9.98 8.88 7.02
CA THR A 110 11.13 9.57 6.37
C THR A 110 11.12 9.42 4.84
N TYR A 111 10.59 8.30 4.34
CA TYR A 111 10.41 8.01 2.92
C TYR A 111 8.95 8.13 2.47
N GLY A 112 8.08 8.58 3.36
CA GLY A 112 6.67 8.84 3.09
C GLY A 112 5.78 7.60 3.04
N PHE A 113 6.12 6.53 3.77
CA PHE A 113 5.28 5.33 3.87
C PHE A 113 5.11 4.87 5.31
N THR A 114 3.90 4.44 5.69
CA THR A 114 3.62 3.73 6.94
C THR A 114 2.66 2.58 6.67
N PHE A 115 2.56 1.63 7.59
CA PHE A 115 1.64 0.49 7.45
C PHE A 115 0.89 0.18 8.72
N ASP A 116 -0.40 -0.02 8.56
CA ASP A 116 -1.32 -0.43 9.61
C ASP A 116 -1.63 -1.92 9.44
N LEU A 117 -1.28 -2.74 10.44
CA LEU A 117 -1.63 -4.16 10.44
C LEU A 117 -3.08 -4.32 10.87
N THR A 118 -3.95 -4.81 9.99
CA THR A 118 -5.39 -4.94 10.28
C THR A 118 -5.73 -6.28 10.90
N SER A 119 -5.12 -7.37 10.43
CA SER A 119 -5.34 -8.70 10.99
C SER A 119 -4.20 -9.66 10.69
N VAL A 120 -3.98 -10.60 11.59
CA VAL A 120 -3.16 -11.80 11.38
C VAL A 120 -4.10 -12.97 11.10
N THR A 121 -4.01 -13.55 9.91
CA THR A 121 -4.93 -14.60 9.43
C THR A 121 -4.31 -15.99 9.50
N HIS A 122 -2.98 -16.09 9.44
CA HIS A 122 -2.28 -17.37 9.49
C HIS A 122 -1.08 -17.29 10.43
N VAL A 123 -0.96 -18.33 11.26
CA VAL A 123 0.17 -18.54 12.18
C VAL A 123 0.63 -19.98 12.01
N VAL A 124 1.85 -20.16 11.53
CA VAL A 124 2.48 -21.47 11.36
C VAL A 124 3.74 -21.51 12.19
N LYS A 125 3.86 -22.54 13.04
CA LYS A 125 5.04 -22.80 13.85
C LYS A 125 5.59 -24.17 13.50
N SER A 126 6.85 -24.21 13.08
CA SER A 126 7.57 -25.45 12.79
C SER A 126 8.55 -25.74 13.92
N LEU A 127 8.13 -26.56 14.88
CA LEU A 127 8.94 -26.91 16.05
C LEU A 127 10.23 -27.67 15.69
N GLY A 128 10.21 -28.42 14.60
CA GLY A 128 11.39 -29.18 14.14
C GLY A 128 12.49 -28.29 13.55
N THR A 129 12.14 -27.13 13.00
CA THR A 129 13.09 -26.19 12.38
C THR A 129 13.30 -24.92 13.20
N GLY A 130 12.54 -24.71 14.28
CA GLY A 130 12.52 -23.44 15.01
C GLY A 130 11.98 -22.27 14.19
N ALA A 131 11.19 -22.54 13.15
CA ALA A 131 10.69 -21.51 12.23
C ALA A 131 9.27 -21.07 12.58
N ILE A 132 9.00 -19.78 12.40
CA ILE A 132 7.67 -19.18 12.49
C ILE A 132 7.35 -18.47 11.18
N ALA A 133 6.11 -18.63 10.72
CA ALA A 133 5.58 -17.87 9.59
C ALA A 133 4.21 -17.31 9.97
N LEU A 134 4.05 -16.01 9.80
CA LEU A 134 2.84 -15.25 10.02
C LEU A 134 2.40 -14.63 8.70
N ALA A 135 1.10 -14.61 8.45
CA ALA A 135 0.53 -13.87 7.33
C ALA A 135 -0.74 -13.16 7.76
N GLY A 136 -1.05 -12.08 7.05
CA GLY A 136 -2.16 -11.20 7.37
C GLY A 136 -2.38 -10.15 6.30
N ILE A 137 -3.18 -9.16 6.65
CA ILE A 137 -3.53 -8.04 5.79
C ILE A 137 -3.38 -6.73 6.56
N GLY A 138 -3.12 -5.67 5.82
CA GLY A 138 -3.08 -4.32 6.35
C GLY A 138 -3.19 -3.28 5.27
N VAL A 139 -2.97 -2.02 5.64
CA VAL A 139 -3.10 -0.87 4.75
C VAL A 139 -1.79 -0.09 4.78
N ILE A 140 -1.20 0.16 3.61
CA ILE A 140 -0.10 1.12 3.48
C ILE A 140 -0.69 2.50 3.29
N HIS A 141 -0.15 3.47 4.03
CA HIS A 141 -0.38 4.88 3.85
C HIS A 141 0.84 5.53 3.22
N SER A 142 0.62 6.58 2.42
CA SER A 142 1.69 7.39 1.87
C SER A 142 1.44 8.88 2.09
N THR A 143 2.52 9.63 2.32
CA THR A 143 2.51 11.10 2.31
C THR A 143 2.90 11.67 0.96
N ILE A 144 3.18 10.82 -0.04
CA ILE A 144 3.55 11.23 -1.40
C ILE A 144 2.28 11.63 -2.15
N ALA A 145 2.32 12.83 -2.74
CA ALA A 145 1.18 13.35 -3.50
C ALA A 145 0.84 12.44 -4.69
N GLY A 146 -0.43 12.10 -4.82
CA GLY A 146 -0.91 11.23 -5.90
C GLY A 146 -0.88 9.74 -5.57
N LEU A 147 -0.63 9.36 -4.32
CA LEU A 147 -0.79 7.97 -3.84
C LEU A 147 -1.91 7.88 -2.79
N ASP A 148 -2.79 6.89 -2.95
CA ASP A 148 -3.88 6.59 -2.04
C ASP A 148 -3.51 5.47 -1.07
N SER A 149 -4.10 5.52 0.12
CA SER A 149 -3.93 4.45 1.10
C SER A 149 -4.46 3.13 0.53
N THR A 150 -3.62 2.10 0.55
CA THR A 150 -3.85 0.90 -0.26
C THR A 150 -3.77 -0.36 0.60
N PRO A 151 -4.81 -1.22 0.60
CA PRO A 151 -4.77 -2.50 1.28
C PRO A 151 -3.79 -3.45 0.59
N GLY A 152 -3.13 -4.31 1.35
CA GLY A 152 -2.22 -5.31 0.81
C GLY A 152 -1.98 -6.48 1.76
N ASN A 153 -1.19 -7.43 1.26
CA ASN A 153 -0.82 -8.62 2.01
C ASN A 153 0.44 -8.37 2.80
N TRP A 154 0.44 -8.89 4.02
CA TRP A 154 1.58 -8.86 4.93
C TRP A 154 2.02 -10.29 5.24
N SER A 155 3.33 -10.50 5.28
CA SER A 155 3.93 -11.75 5.73
C SER A 155 5.20 -11.50 6.52
N LEU A 156 5.41 -12.33 7.55
CA LEU A 156 6.64 -12.42 8.31
C LEU A 156 7.05 -13.88 8.34
N ALA A 157 8.29 -14.17 7.96
CA ALA A 157 8.90 -15.48 8.14
C ALA A 157 10.23 -15.29 8.86
N GLY A 158 10.52 -16.16 9.82
CA GLY A 158 11.79 -16.13 10.50
C GLY A 158 12.07 -17.45 11.19
N ASP A 159 13.32 -17.67 11.53
CA ASP A 159 13.72 -18.76 12.40
C ASP A 159 14.62 -18.24 13.52
N THR A 160 14.79 -19.06 14.56
CA THR A 160 15.58 -18.69 15.75
C THR A 160 17.08 -18.54 15.50
N THR A 161 17.56 -18.70 14.25
CA THR A 161 18.97 -18.84 13.89
C THR A 161 19.42 -17.87 12.78
N ASN A 162 18.56 -17.55 11.81
CA ASN A 162 18.87 -16.85 10.56
C ASN A 162 18.16 -15.49 10.41
N GLY A 163 17.40 -15.05 11.42
CA GLY A 163 16.73 -13.75 11.41
C GLY A 163 15.35 -13.76 10.74
N ILE A 164 14.86 -12.58 10.37
CA ILE A 164 13.52 -12.36 9.80
C ILE A 164 13.63 -11.91 8.35
N ASP A 165 12.82 -12.55 7.49
CA ASP A 165 12.38 -11.99 6.22
C ASP A 165 10.92 -11.55 6.36
N PHE A 166 10.73 -10.24 6.27
CA PHE A 166 9.43 -9.58 6.29
C PHE A 166 9.12 -9.06 4.89
N GLY A 167 7.85 -9.13 4.49
CA GLY A 167 7.40 -8.60 3.21
C GLY A 167 6.01 -8.00 3.26
N TRP A 168 5.85 -6.90 2.54
CA TRP A 168 4.53 -6.43 2.11
C TRP A 168 4.47 -6.39 0.58
N SER A 169 3.30 -6.74 0.04
CA SER A 169 3.03 -6.57 -1.39
C SER A 169 1.58 -6.17 -1.64
N SER A 170 1.38 -5.33 -2.65
CA SER A 170 0.09 -5.11 -3.27
C SER A 170 0.20 -5.28 -4.78
N THR A 171 -0.76 -6.02 -5.33
CA THR A 171 -0.98 -6.15 -6.77
C THR A 171 -2.21 -5.38 -7.22
N THR A 172 -2.66 -4.37 -6.44
CA THR A 172 -3.82 -3.56 -6.78
C THR A 172 -3.69 -3.02 -8.19
N VAL A 173 -4.49 -3.58 -9.07
CA VAL A 173 -4.64 -3.10 -10.44
C VAL A 173 -5.39 -1.78 -10.32
N PRO A 174 -4.89 -0.68 -10.90
CA PRO A 174 -5.65 0.56 -10.96
C PRO A 174 -7.03 0.29 -11.56
N GLU A 175 -8.06 0.27 -10.72
CA GLU A 175 -9.44 0.20 -11.20
C GLU A 175 -9.79 1.52 -11.88
N PRO A 176 -10.45 1.46 -13.03
CA PRO A 176 -9.79 2.03 -14.19
C PRO A 176 -10.34 3.40 -14.46
N MET A 177 -9.47 4.40 -14.56
CA MET A 177 -9.76 5.56 -15.41
C MET A 177 -10.21 5.10 -16.81
N THR A 178 -9.84 3.89 -17.26
CA THR A 178 -10.34 3.32 -18.51
C THR A 178 -11.84 3.03 -18.51
N SER A 179 -12.49 2.76 -17.37
CA SER A 179 -13.95 2.57 -17.29
C SER A 179 -14.66 3.91 -17.38
N ALA A 180 -14.14 4.94 -16.70
CA ALA A 180 -14.60 6.32 -16.83
C ALA A 180 -14.39 6.86 -18.25
N LEU A 181 -13.22 6.62 -18.85
CA LEU A 181 -12.87 7.06 -20.19
C LEU A 181 -13.66 6.30 -21.27
N LEU A 182 -13.96 5.02 -21.03
CA LEU A 182 -14.91 4.26 -21.83
C LEU A 182 -16.33 4.84 -21.73
N GLY A 183 -16.79 5.19 -20.52
CA GLY A 183 -18.09 5.82 -20.28
C GLY A 183 -18.21 7.19 -20.97
N ILE A 184 -17.20 8.05 -20.82
CA ILE A 184 -17.12 9.36 -21.48
C ILE A 184 -17.03 9.18 -23.00
N GLY A 185 -16.24 8.22 -23.48
CA GLY A 185 -16.12 7.87 -24.89
C GLY A 185 -17.46 7.46 -25.50
N LEU A 186 -18.23 6.62 -24.81
CA LEU A 186 -19.57 6.18 -25.23
C LEU A 186 -20.58 7.34 -25.25
N LEU A 187 -20.57 8.20 -24.22
CA LEU A 187 -21.40 9.39 -24.17
C LEU A 187 -21.08 10.36 -25.32
N GLY A 188 -19.80 10.59 -25.59
CA GLY A 188 -19.33 11.41 -26.71
C GLY A 188 -19.78 10.84 -28.06
N PHE A 189 -19.63 9.53 -28.27
CA PHE A 189 -20.04 8.87 -29.50
C PHE A 189 -21.57 8.90 -29.72
N GLY A 190 -22.34 8.67 -28.65
CA GLY A 190 -23.80 8.75 -28.67
C GLY A 190 -24.29 10.15 -29.05
N SER A 191 -23.70 11.18 -28.44
CA SER A 191 -24.02 12.58 -28.69
C SER A 191 -23.68 13.02 -30.12
N ALA A 192 -22.52 12.61 -30.63
CA ALA A 192 -22.10 12.91 -32.00
C ALA A 192 -23.02 12.28 -33.05
N ARG A 193 -23.53 11.06 -32.77
CA ARG A 193 -24.49 10.39 -33.65
C ARG A 193 -25.87 11.05 -33.64
N ALA A 194 -26.33 11.54 -32.48
CA ALA A 194 -27.61 12.23 -32.36
C ALA A 194 -27.65 13.54 -33.18
N LEU A 195 -26.54 14.29 -33.19
CA LEU A 195 -26.46 15.56 -33.93
C LEU A 195 -26.47 15.40 -35.46
N LYS A 196 -26.00 14.26 -35.99
CA LYS A 196 -26.04 13.96 -37.45
C LYS A 196 -27.45 13.65 -37.99
N LYS A 197 -28.44 13.40 -37.13
CA LYS A 197 -29.80 13.01 -37.55
C LYS A 197 -30.76 14.20 -37.77
N GLN A 198 -30.31 15.46 -37.72
CA GLN A 198 -31.20 16.56 -38.04
C GLN A 198 -31.58 16.53 -39.54
N PRO A 199 -32.85 16.29 -39.89
CA PRO A 199 -33.29 16.25 -41.28
C PRO A 199 -33.17 17.64 -41.91
N HIS A 200 -32.60 17.70 -43.12
CA HIS A 200 -32.58 18.92 -43.92
C HIS A 200 -34.02 19.46 -44.07
N PRO A 201 -34.28 20.74 -43.77
CA PRO A 201 -35.56 21.35 -44.09
C PRO A 201 -35.74 21.31 -45.61
N LYS A 202 -36.79 20.61 -46.07
CA LYS A 202 -37.21 20.66 -47.47
C LYS A 202 -37.85 22.04 -47.68
N PHE A 203 -37.19 22.88 -48.46
CA PHE A 203 -37.75 24.08 -49.06
C PHE A 203 -38.52 23.72 -50.33
#